data_AF-A0A369NVC5-F1
#
_entry.id   AF-A0A369NVC5-F1
#
_cell.length_a   1.000
_cell.length_b   1.000
_cell.length_c   1.000
_cell.angle_alpha   90.00
_cell.angle_beta   90.00
_cell.angle_gamma   90.00
#
_symmetry.space_group_name_H-M   'P 1'
#
loop_
_entity.id
_entity.type
_entity.pdbx_description
1 polymer ?
#
loop_
_entity_poly.entity_id
_entity_poly.type
_entity_poly.pdbx_seq_one_letter_code
_entity_poly.pdbx_strand_id
1 'polypeptide(L)'
;MDENAAASLALDAYQALQGIGEDVAQIKAGNSDVLAAIESLRQTDAEGFRQLIARDSELAIATDSPDDSGNWVTTVTSETEVPPDFFSHLMGFQYMQTVLMVFLLVAFLLNLGATLWLAFSDKWRS
;
A
#
# COMPACT_ATOMS: atom_id res chain seq x y z
N MET A 1 13.09 -13.43 -41.89
CA MET A 1 12.69 -13.85 -40.53
C MET A 1 12.33 -15.31 -40.63
N ASP A 2 12.97 -16.16 -39.84
CA ASP A 2 12.91 -17.62 -39.96
C ASP A 2 11.69 -18.15 -39.19
N GLU A 3 10.76 -18.80 -39.88
CA GLU A 3 9.49 -19.32 -39.32
C GLU A 3 9.73 -20.27 -38.13
N ASN A 4 10.86 -20.99 -38.17
CA ASN A 4 11.29 -21.87 -37.09
C ASN A 4 11.61 -21.11 -35.79
N ALA A 5 12.13 -19.87 -35.89
CA ALA A 5 12.40 -19.02 -34.73
C ALA A 5 11.11 -18.45 -34.11
N ALA A 6 10.09 -18.20 -34.94
CA ALA A 6 8.77 -17.79 -34.45
C ALA A 6 8.05 -18.95 -33.75
N ALA A 7 8.15 -20.17 -34.29
CA ALA A 7 7.59 -21.36 -33.68
C ALA A 7 8.25 -21.71 -32.34
N SER A 8 9.58 -21.60 -32.23
CA SER A 8 10.29 -21.81 -30.97
C SER A 8 9.92 -20.77 -29.92
N LEU A 9 9.79 -19.49 -30.31
CA LEU A 9 9.38 -18.42 -29.41
C LEU A 9 7.93 -18.60 -28.92
N ALA A 10 7.03 -19.04 -29.79
CA ALA A 10 5.65 -19.33 -29.41
C ALA A 10 5.56 -20.50 -28.41
N LEU A 11 6.39 -21.53 -28.59
CA LEU A 11 6.46 -22.66 -27.66
C LEU A 11 7.03 -22.25 -26.30
N ASP A 12 8.09 -21.45 -26.29
CA ASP A 12 8.71 -20.92 -25.06
C ASP A 12 7.74 -20.00 -24.29
N ALA A 13 7.05 -19.09 -25.01
CA ALA A 13 6.01 -18.25 -24.42
C ALA A 13 4.85 -19.06 -23.83
N TYR A 14 4.45 -20.15 -24.48
CA TYR A 14 3.41 -21.04 -23.98
C TYR A 14 3.83 -21.76 -22.69
N GLN A 15 5.08 -22.24 -22.63
CA GLN A 15 5.64 -22.87 -21.43
C GLN A 15 5.79 -21.87 -20.27
N ALA A 16 6.25 -20.65 -20.56
CA ALA A 16 6.32 -19.57 -19.57
C ALA A 16 4.93 -19.22 -19.00
N LEU A 17 3.90 -19.17 -19.85
CA LEU A 17 2.52 -18.92 -19.39
C LEU A 17 1.97 -20.06 -18.50
N GLN A 18 2.35 -21.31 -18.77
CA GLN A 18 1.99 -22.43 -17.88
C GLN A 18 2.67 -22.30 -16.52
N GLY A 19 3.97 -22.00 -16.48
CA GLY A 19 4.71 -21.76 -15.24
C GLY A 19 4.11 -20.62 -14.41
N ILE A 20 3.77 -19.49 -15.06
CA ILE A 20 3.08 -18.37 -14.40
C ILE A 20 1.72 -18.81 -13.82
N GLY A 21 0.98 -19.68 -14.52
CA GLY A 21 -0.29 -20.22 -14.02
C GLY A 21 -0.13 -21.04 -12.74
N GLU A 22 0.92 -21.85 -12.66
CA GLU A 22 1.25 -22.63 -11.45
C GLU A 22 1.66 -21.73 -10.28
N ASP A 23 2.49 -20.71 -10.54
CA ASP A 23 2.91 -19.73 -9.53
C ASP A 23 1.71 -18.96 -8.97
N VAL A 24 0.77 -18.53 -9.83
CA VAL A 24 -0.47 -17.85 -9.40
C VAL A 24 -1.34 -18.76 -8.54
N ALA A 25 -1.43 -20.05 -8.88
CA ALA A 25 -2.18 -21.03 -8.08
C ALA A 25 -1.55 -21.22 -6.68
N GLN A 26 -0.22 -21.28 -6.60
CA GLN A 26 0.50 -21.38 -5.32
C GLN A 26 0.31 -20.12 -4.46
N ILE A 27 0.44 -18.92 -5.04
CA ILE A 27 0.22 -17.65 -4.34
C ILE A 27 -1.22 -17.58 -3.80
N LYS A 28 -2.20 -18.00 -4.60
CA LYS A 28 -3.60 -18.03 -4.18
C LYS A 28 -3.84 -18.99 -3.01
N ALA A 29 -3.21 -20.17 -3.03
CA ALA A 29 -3.28 -21.12 -1.91
C ALA A 29 -2.66 -20.53 -0.64
N GLY A 30 -1.45 -19.96 -0.73
CA GLY A 30 -0.78 -19.31 0.40
C GLY A 30 -1.59 -18.15 1.00
N ASN A 31 -2.20 -17.32 0.16
CA ASN A 31 -3.05 -16.22 0.63
C ASN A 31 -4.32 -16.72 1.34
N SER A 32 -4.88 -17.85 0.91
CA SER A 32 -6.03 -18.48 1.57
C SER A 32 -5.65 -19.00 2.97
N ASP A 33 -4.48 -19.61 3.11
CA ASP A 33 -3.97 -20.11 4.39
C ASP A 33 -3.66 -18.97 5.37
N VAL A 34 -3.08 -17.87 4.87
CA VAL A 34 -2.86 -16.65 5.67
C VAL A 34 -4.17 -16.05 6.15
N LEU A 35 -5.20 -15.99 5.29
CA LEU A 35 -6.51 -15.48 5.69
C LEU A 35 -7.17 -16.38 6.76
N ALA A 36 -7.05 -17.70 6.63
CA ALA A 36 -7.54 -18.64 7.63
C ALA A 36 -6.81 -18.49 8.97
N ALA A 37 -5.49 -18.27 8.95
CA ALA A 37 -4.71 -18.02 10.15
C ALA A 37 -5.09 -16.70 10.84
N ILE A 38 -5.34 -15.63 10.07
CA ILE A 38 -5.81 -14.35 10.60
C ILE A 38 -7.19 -14.47 11.24
N GLU A 39 -8.12 -15.21 10.62
CA GLU A 39 -9.45 -15.44 11.19
C GLU A 39 -9.37 -16.27 12.49
N SER A 40 -8.48 -17.27 12.55
CA SER A 40 -8.23 -18.04 13.78
C SER A 40 -7.67 -17.16 14.91
N LEU A 41 -6.74 -16.25 14.62
CA LEU A 41 -6.23 -15.28 15.59
C LEU A 41 -7.33 -14.35 16.08
N ARG A 42 -8.15 -13.81 15.15
CA ARG A 42 -9.28 -12.94 15.48
C ARG A 42 -10.30 -13.62 16.39
N GLN A 43 -10.60 -14.90 16.16
CA GLN A 43 -11.51 -15.68 17.01
C GLN A 43 -10.93 -15.91 18.40
N THR A 44 -9.63 -16.23 18.48
CA THR A 44 -8.91 -16.43 19.74
C THR A 44 -8.89 -15.15 20.58
N ASP A 45 -8.59 -14.01 19.96
CA ASP A 45 -8.61 -12.70 20.63
C ASP A 45 -10.02 -12.33 21.09
N ALA A 46 -11.04 -12.54 20.24
CA ALA A 46 -12.43 -12.26 20.60
C ALA A 46 -12.94 -13.11 21.77
N GLU A 47 -12.53 -14.38 21.86
CA GLU A 47 -12.85 -15.25 23.00
C GLU A 47 -12.10 -14.82 24.27
N GLY A 48 -10.82 -14.44 24.15
CA GLY A 48 -10.03 -13.87 25.23
C GLY A 48 -10.63 -12.58 25.80
N PHE A 49 -11.06 -11.66 24.93
CA PHE A 49 -11.75 -10.43 25.34
C PHE A 49 -13.11 -10.71 26.01
N ARG A 50 -13.86 -11.70 25.54
CA ARG A 50 -15.12 -12.11 26.20
C ARG A 50 -14.88 -12.69 27.60
N GLN A 51 -13.82 -13.45 27.79
CA GLN A 51 -13.44 -13.94 29.13
C GLN A 51 -13.01 -12.79 30.06
N LEU A 52 -12.28 -11.80 29.56
CA LEU A 52 -11.94 -10.58 30.31
C LEU A 52 -13.17 -9.79 30.74
N ILE A 53 -14.14 -9.58 29.83
CA ILE A 53 -15.40 -8.89 30.14
C ILE A 53 -16.22 -9.68 31.15
N ALA A 54 -16.30 -11.01 31.03
CA ALA A 54 -16.99 -11.87 31.99
C ALA A 54 -16.33 -11.79 33.37
N ARG A 55 -15.00 -11.83 33.45
CA ARG A 55 -14.25 -11.68 34.70
C ARG A 55 -14.46 -10.29 35.33
N ASP A 56 -14.43 -9.23 34.53
CA ASP A 56 -14.62 -7.87 35.03
C ASP A 56 -16.08 -7.60 35.47
N SER A 57 -17.05 -8.36 34.96
CA SER A 57 -18.45 -8.31 35.44
C SER A 57 -18.67 -8.89 36.84
N GLU A 58 -17.73 -9.71 37.33
CA GLU A 58 -17.72 -10.26 38.69
C GLU A 58 -17.00 -9.34 39.69
N LEU A 59 -16.21 -8.35 39.22
CA LEU A 59 -15.66 -7.30 40.06
C LEU A 59 -16.76 -6.27 40.36
N ALA A 60 -17.34 -6.33 41.56
CA ALA A 60 -18.18 -5.27 42.08
C ALA A 60 -17.46 -3.92 41.96
N ILE A 61 -18.02 -3.02 41.14
CA ILE A 61 -17.51 -1.66 40.93
C ILE A 61 -17.62 -0.93 42.27
N ALA A 62 -16.50 -0.77 42.97
CA ALA A 62 -16.42 0.17 44.07
C ALA A 62 -16.81 1.54 43.52
N THR A 63 -17.88 2.14 44.07
CA THR A 63 -18.36 3.49 43.71
C THR A 63 -17.43 4.58 44.27
N ASP A 64 -16.12 4.39 44.14
CA ASP A 64 -15.15 5.47 44.26
C ASP A 64 -14.69 5.74 42.83
N SER A 65 -15.30 6.76 42.23
CA SER A 65 -14.90 7.27 40.93
C SER A 65 -13.42 7.65 41.02
N PRO A 66 -12.51 7.03 40.26
CA PRO A 66 -11.16 7.53 40.16
C PRO A 66 -11.23 8.93 39.55
N ASP A 67 -10.51 9.86 40.15
CA ASP A 67 -10.33 11.25 39.74
C ASP A 67 -10.19 11.37 38.21
N ASP A 68 -10.90 12.31 37.59
CA ASP A 68 -10.96 12.55 36.13
C ASP A 68 -9.67 13.23 35.62
N SER A 69 -8.54 12.89 36.23
CA SER A 69 -7.22 13.48 36.04
C SER A 69 -6.48 12.94 34.80
N GLY A 70 -7.19 12.27 33.89
CA GLY A 70 -6.60 11.76 32.65
C GLY A 70 -5.59 10.63 32.85
N ASN A 71 -5.55 10.01 34.03
CA ASN A 71 -4.59 8.96 34.40
C ASN A 71 -4.72 7.66 33.55
N TRP A 72 -5.71 7.59 32.66
CA TRP A 72 -5.90 6.53 31.68
C TRP A 72 -5.26 6.83 30.31
N VAL A 73 -4.84 8.08 30.06
CA VAL A 73 -4.09 8.48 28.86
C VAL A 73 -2.61 8.46 29.20
N THR A 74 -1.90 7.40 28.80
CA THR A 74 -0.43 7.41 28.86
C THR A 74 0.08 8.23 27.68
N THR A 75 0.45 9.49 27.93
CA THR A 75 1.15 10.31 26.94
C THR A 75 2.55 9.72 26.73
N VAL A 76 2.76 9.02 25.62
CA VAL A 76 4.08 8.53 25.23
C VAL A 76 4.89 9.72 24.73
N THR A 77 5.59 10.39 25.65
CA THR A 77 6.55 11.44 25.31
C THR A 77 7.91 10.80 25.05
N SER A 78 8.37 10.90 23.82
CA SER A 78 9.75 10.59 23.45
C SER A 78 10.65 11.75 23.88
N GLU A 79 11.65 11.51 24.75
CA GLU A 79 12.69 12.49 25.12
C GLU A 79 13.63 12.84 23.95
N THR A 80 13.53 12.13 22.83
CA THR A 80 14.37 12.41 21.65
C THR A 80 13.86 13.69 20.98
N GLU A 81 14.62 14.77 21.15
CA GLU A 81 14.41 16.02 20.42
C GLU A 81 14.44 15.73 18.92
N VAL A 82 13.36 16.11 18.22
CA VAL A 82 13.34 16.07 16.75
C VAL A 82 14.41 17.04 16.26
N PRO A 83 15.35 16.62 15.41
CA PRO A 83 16.38 17.51 14.90
C PRO A 83 15.74 18.76 14.29
N PRO A 84 16.27 19.97 14.57
CA PRO A 84 15.61 21.22 14.19
C PRO A 84 15.37 21.33 12.67
N ASP A 85 16.24 20.70 11.87
CA ASP A 85 16.13 20.70 10.40
C ASP A 85 15.32 19.53 9.83
N PHE A 86 14.81 18.61 10.66
CA PHE A 86 14.09 17.42 10.18
C PHE A 86 12.90 17.79 9.28
N PHE A 87 12.04 18.70 9.75
CA PHE A 87 10.89 19.15 8.97
C PHE A 87 11.31 19.97 7.74
N SER A 88 12.39 20.74 7.84
CA SER A 88 12.95 21.50 6.71
C SER A 88 13.43 20.56 5.60
N HIS A 89 14.17 19.51 5.94
CA HIS A 89 14.64 18.49 5.00
C HIS A 89 13.49 17.69 4.39
N LEU A 90 12.50 17.30 5.21
CA LEU A 90 11.34 16.54 4.75
C LEU A 90 10.51 17.35 3.75
N MET A 91 10.25 18.62 4.06
CA MET A 91 9.60 19.55 3.15
C MET A 91 10.44 19.80 1.90
N GLY A 92 11.76 19.97 2.03
CA GLY A 92 12.68 20.15 0.91
C GLY A 92 12.67 18.98 -0.08
N PHE A 93 12.66 17.74 0.42
CA PHE A 93 12.51 16.55 -0.41
C PHE A 93 11.17 16.53 -1.15
N GLN A 94 10.08 16.83 -0.44
CA GLN A 94 8.74 16.89 -1.03
C GLN A 94 8.64 17.97 -2.12
N TYR A 95 9.26 19.14 -1.93
CA TYR A 95 9.32 20.19 -2.95
C TYR A 95 10.07 19.75 -4.20
N MET A 96 11.25 19.13 -4.04
CA MET A 96 12.03 18.63 -5.17
C MET A 96 11.26 17.57 -5.97
N GLN A 97 10.60 16.64 -5.29
CA GLN A 97 9.78 15.62 -5.95
C GLN A 97 8.59 16.25 -6.70
N THR A 98 7.92 17.23 -6.09
CA THR A 98 6.77 17.92 -6.71
C THR A 98 7.18 18.67 -7.97
N VAL A 99 8.28 19.44 -7.92
CA VAL A 99 8.79 20.19 -9.07
C VAL A 99 9.19 19.25 -10.21
N LEU A 100 9.86 18.13 -9.89
CA LEU A 100 10.23 17.12 -10.89
C LEU A 100 8.99 16.51 -11.56
N MET A 101 7.95 16.16 -10.78
CA MET A 101 6.70 15.60 -11.33
C MET A 101 5.97 16.61 -12.23
N VAL A 102 5.92 17.88 -11.84
CA VAL A 102 5.33 18.94 -12.68
C VAL A 102 6.14 19.10 -13.96
N PHE A 103 7.48 19.09 -13.88
CA PHE A 103 8.34 19.17 -15.06
C PHE A 103 8.11 18.00 -16.02
N LEU A 104 8.07 16.76 -15.52
CA LEU A 104 7.77 15.58 -16.32
C LEU A 104 6.39 15.65 -16.96
N LEU A 105 5.38 16.12 -16.22
CA LEU A 105 4.03 16.30 -16.73
C LEU A 105 4.00 17.32 -17.88
N VAL A 106 4.65 18.47 -17.72
CA VAL A 106 4.75 19.49 -18.77
C VAL A 106 5.49 18.93 -19.99
N ALA A 107 6.62 18.25 -19.80
CA ALA A 107 7.36 17.64 -20.89
C ALA A 107 6.52 16.59 -21.65
N PHE A 108 5.77 15.77 -20.92
CA PHE A 108 4.85 14.80 -21.50
C PHE A 108 3.74 15.47 -22.30
N LEU A 109 3.09 16.50 -21.75
CA LEU A 109 2.02 17.24 -22.41
C LEU A 109 2.52 17.96 -23.67
N LEU A 110 3.71 18.55 -23.63
CA LEU A 110 4.34 19.18 -24.80
C LEU A 110 4.66 18.16 -25.89
N ASN A 111 5.21 17.01 -25.52
CA ASN A 111 5.53 15.95 -26.47
C ASN A 111 4.25 15.38 -27.11
N LEU A 112 3.23 15.11 -26.29
CA LEU A 112 1.92 14.66 -26.77
C LEU A 112 1.27 15.71 -27.69
N GLY A 113 1.30 16.97 -27.28
CA GLY A 113 0.77 18.09 -28.06
C GLY A 113 1.49 18.25 -29.40
N ALA A 114 2.82 18.16 -29.42
CA ALA A 114 3.60 18.22 -30.66
C ALA A 114 3.28 17.04 -31.59
N THR A 115 3.15 15.83 -31.04
CA THR A 115 2.80 14.63 -31.80
C THR A 115 1.39 14.74 -32.40
N LEU A 116 0.41 15.18 -31.61
CA LEU A 116 -0.96 15.41 -32.07
C LEU A 116 -1.04 16.52 -33.12
N TRP A 117 -0.30 17.61 -32.91
CA TRP A 117 -0.21 18.69 -33.88
C TRP A 117 0.34 18.21 -35.22
N LEU A 118 1.44 17.46 -35.23
CA LEU A 118 2.01 16.89 -36.46
C LEU A 118 1.07 15.87 -37.12
N ALA A 119 0.39 15.04 -36.32
CA ALA A 119 -0.51 14.01 -36.85
C ALA A 119 -1.79 14.58 -37.46
N PHE A 120 -2.26 15.74 -36.98
CA PHE A 120 -3.53 16.31 -37.40
C PHE A 120 -3.40 17.66 -38.10
N SER A 121 -2.20 18.26 -38.26
CA SER A 121 -2.03 19.65 -38.74
C SER A 121 -2.85 19.99 -39.98
N ASP A 122 -3.03 19.04 -40.88
CA ASP A 122 -3.80 19.20 -42.12
C ASP A 122 -5.30 19.39 -41.87
N LYS A 123 -5.86 18.77 -40.82
CA LYS A 123 -7.26 18.96 -40.41
C LYS A 123 -7.52 20.28 -39.69
N TRP A 124 -6.47 20.91 -39.12
CA TRP A 124 -6.59 22.17 -38.38
C TRP A 124 -6.43 23.40 -39.28
N ARG A 125 -5.90 23.23 -40.49
CA ARG A 125 -5.65 24.30 -41.46
C ARG A 125 -6.69 24.40 -42.59
N SER A 126 -7.67 23.49 -42.62
CA SER A 126 -8.85 23.55 -43.49
C SER A 126 -9.98 24.32 -42.84
#